data_AF-A0AAQ3JRQ4-F1
#
_entry.id   AF-A0AAQ3JRQ4-F1
#
_cell.length_a   1.000
_cell.length_b   1.000
_cell.length_c   1.000
_cell.angle_alpha   90.00
_cell.angle_beta   90.00
_cell.angle_gamma   90.00
#
_symmetry.space_group_name_H-M   'P 1'
#
loop_
_entity.id
_entity.type
_entity.pdbx_description
1 polymer ?
#
loop_
_entity_poly.entity_id
_entity_poly.type
_entity_poly.pdbx_seq_one_letter_code
_entity_poly.pdbx_strand_id
1 'polypeptide(L)'
;MIKGSWTQKPTYLGQSDLIVDLPGQPQVEFRHYASYVRINEDKSMFYWFYKAVKAPSKKPLLLWLNGGPGCSTIAKGALQELGPFLVTNDGSNLVFNPYTWSNVANLLFLESPVGVGFSYSNKSSDLENQNDEIIAKDTYTFLINWFIKFPEFKSHEFYIAGESYADVAVPMQSTRDSIMSMNLTEKIGDMWGGWRKWYYEGQIAGWMVEYVEGLSFITIRGAGHMVPTDAPGRALTIFSQFIKGGTLPNSTNTKI
;
A
#
# COMPACT_ATOMS: atom_id res chain seq x y z
N MET A 1 6.12 22.26 17.99
CA MET A 1 7.16 22.70 17.02
C MET A 1 8.51 22.20 17.51
N ILE A 2 9.11 21.22 16.84
CA ILE A 2 10.49 20.81 17.11
C ILE A 2 11.38 21.45 16.05
N LYS A 3 12.29 22.34 16.47
CA LYS A 3 13.27 23.00 15.61
C LYS A 3 14.60 22.24 15.71
N GLY A 4 14.99 21.56 14.64
CA GLY A 4 16.33 20.99 14.46
C GLY A 4 17.07 21.73 13.35
N SER A 5 18.33 22.11 13.61
CA SER A 5 19.23 22.76 12.66
C SER A 5 19.85 21.72 11.72
N TRP A 6 19.51 21.77 10.42
CA TRP A 6 20.04 20.88 9.38
C TRP A 6 21.09 21.63 8.53
N THR A 7 22.36 21.60 8.94
CA THR A 7 23.46 22.30 8.24
C THR A 7 24.41 21.38 7.45
N GLN A 8 23.93 20.23 6.98
CA GLN A 8 24.67 19.45 5.97
C GLN A 8 23.81 19.24 4.72
N LYS A 9 24.40 19.50 3.55
CA LYS A 9 23.80 19.15 2.25
C LYS A 9 23.48 17.64 2.27
N PRO A 10 22.25 17.20 1.97
CA PRO A 10 21.87 15.81 2.14
C PRO A 10 22.55 14.96 1.08
N THR A 11 23.56 14.20 1.47
CA THR A 11 23.96 12.99 0.75
C THR A 11 22.80 12.01 0.91
N TYR A 12 22.11 11.66 -0.18
CA TYR A 12 20.99 10.71 -0.14
C TYR A 12 21.49 9.32 0.28
N LEU A 13 21.37 8.99 1.58
CA LEU A 13 21.80 7.71 2.16
C LEU A 13 21.13 6.50 1.48
N GLY A 14 19.93 6.68 0.92
CA GLY A 14 19.22 5.64 0.16
C GLY A 14 19.78 5.33 -1.24
N GLN A 15 20.67 6.15 -1.78
CA GLN A 15 21.14 5.97 -3.17
C GLN A 15 21.94 4.68 -3.36
N SER A 16 22.58 4.16 -2.30
CA SER A 16 23.28 2.87 -2.33
C SER A 16 22.35 1.66 -2.48
N ASP A 17 21.06 1.83 -2.21
CA ASP A 17 20.08 0.75 -2.28
C ASP A 17 19.45 0.61 -3.67
N LEU A 18 19.88 1.44 -4.63
CA LEU A 18 19.34 1.46 -5.97
C LEU A 18 19.57 0.10 -6.65
N ILE A 19 18.49 -0.52 -7.11
CA ILE A 19 18.58 -1.68 -7.99
C ILE A 19 18.89 -1.17 -9.39
N VAL A 20 20.05 -1.58 -9.90
CA VAL A 20 20.52 -1.25 -11.26
C VAL A 20 20.25 -2.38 -12.26
N ASP A 21 20.15 -3.61 -11.75
CA ASP A 21 19.86 -4.81 -12.53
C ASP A 21 19.06 -5.78 -11.66
N LEU A 22 17.98 -6.33 -12.21
CA LEU A 22 17.13 -7.32 -11.56
C LEU A 22 16.88 -8.46 -12.57
N PRO A 23 17.26 -9.70 -12.24
CA PRO A 23 17.09 -10.82 -13.16
C PRO A 23 15.65 -10.97 -13.65
N GLY A 24 15.48 -11.13 -14.96
CA GLY A 24 14.17 -11.30 -15.60
C GLY A 24 13.32 -10.02 -15.68
N GLN A 25 13.85 -8.86 -15.27
CA GLN A 25 13.12 -7.59 -15.32
C GLN A 25 13.07 -7.01 -16.74
N PRO A 26 11.90 -6.54 -17.21
CA PRO A 26 11.83 -5.75 -18.43
C PRO A 26 12.51 -4.38 -18.26
N GLN A 27 12.84 -3.74 -19.38
CA GLN A 27 13.39 -2.38 -19.35
C GLN A 27 12.39 -1.38 -18.75
N VAL A 28 12.85 -0.54 -17.83
CA VAL A 28 12.03 0.45 -17.13
C VAL A 28 12.76 1.79 -16.98
N GLU A 29 11.99 2.86 -16.88
CA GLU A 29 12.50 4.23 -16.69
C GLU A 29 12.36 4.75 -15.25
N PHE A 30 11.63 4.02 -14.39
CA PHE A 30 11.48 4.36 -12.97
C PHE A 30 12.58 3.73 -12.12
N ARG A 31 12.89 4.36 -10.98
CA ARG A 31 13.88 3.87 -10.03
C ARG A 31 13.22 3.10 -8.90
N HIS A 32 13.84 2.01 -8.49
CA HIS A 32 13.43 1.20 -7.36
C HIS A 32 14.63 0.78 -6.53
N TYR A 33 14.41 0.61 -5.24
CA TYR A 33 15.43 0.48 -4.22
C TYR A 33 15.03 -0.66 -3.29
N ALA A 34 15.95 -1.57 -2.96
CA ALA A 34 15.67 -2.61 -1.98
C ALA A 34 16.88 -2.82 -1.09
N SER A 35 16.64 -2.87 0.22
CA SER A 35 17.69 -3.03 1.22
C SER A 35 17.05 -3.21 2.59
N TYR A 36 17.89 -3.12 3.61
CA TYR A 36 17.50 -3.20 5.00
C TYR A 36 17.46 -1.81 5.66
N VAL A 37 16.53 -1.67 6.59
CA VAL A 37 16.55 -0.63 7.61
C VAL A 37 16.73 -1.31 8.96
N ARG A 38 17.76 -0.88 9.69
CA ARG A 38 18.07 -1.41 11.02
C ARG A 38 17.07 -0.85 12.03
N ILE A 39 16.51 -1.73 12.86
CA ILE A 39 15.55 -1.38 13.93
C ILE A 39 16.29 -1.22 15.24
N ASN A 40 17.15 -2.18 15.58
CA ASN A 40 18.06 -2.14 16.73
C ASN A 40 19.30 -3.00 16.45
N GLU A 41 20.03 -3.39 17.49
CA GLU A 41 21.28 -4.16 17.35
C GLU A 41 21.07 -5.56 16.72
N ASP A 42 19.89 -6.13 16.92
CA ASP A 42 19.57 -7.50 16.54
C ASP A 42 18.65 -7.59 15.32
N LYS A 43 17.79 -6.58 15.12
CA LYS A 43 16.68 -6.60 14.17
C LYS A 43 16.91 -5.70 12.97
N SER A 44 16.66 -6.22 11.77
CA SER A 44 16.64 -5.46 10.52
C SER A 44 15.45 -5.86 9.67
N MET A 45 14.73 -4.87 9.13
CA MET A 45 13.57 -5.09 8.27
C MET A 45 13.91 -4.75 6.82
N PHE A 46 13.54 -5.65 5.93
CA PHE A 46 13.74 -5.52 4.50
C PHE A 46 12.58 -4.73 3.87
N TYR A 47 12.92 -3.89 2.90
CA TYR A 47 11.94 -3.13 2.15
C TYR A 47 12.25 -3.16 0.66
N TRP A 48 11.21 -2.99 -0.14
CA TRP A 48 11.33 -2.70 -1.56
C TRP A 48 10.51 -1.46 -1.91
N PHE A 49 11.21 -0.41 -2.32
CA PHE A 49 10.63 0.88 -2.65
C PHE A 49 10.63 1.12 -4.16
N TYR A 50 9.50 1.49 -4.73
CA TYR A 50 9.33 1.86 -6.13
C TYR A 50 8.90 3.32 -6.22
N LYS A 51 9.69 4.13 -6.92
CA LYS A 51 9.24 5.48 -7.31
C LYS A 51 8.10 5.36 -8.31
N ALA A 52 7.16 6.31 -8.25
CA ALA A 52 6.07 6.36 -9.21
C ALA A 52 6.59 6.45 -10.65
N VAL A 53 5.90 5.79 -11.59
CA VAL A 53 6.32 5.71 -13.00
C VAL A 53 6.43 7.10 -13.63
N LYS A 54 5.52 8.01 -13.24
CA LYS A 54 5.49 9.39 -13.75
C LYS A 54 5.47 10.40 -12.60
N ALA A 55 6.34 11.40 -12.72
CA ALA A 55 6.45 12.54 -11.81
C ALA A 55 6.48 12.13 -10.30
N PRO A 56 7.40 11.25 -9.87
CA PRO A 56 7.41 10.71 -8.50
C PRO A 56 7.48 11.78 -7.41
N SER A 57 8.10 12.93 -7.68
CA SER A 57 8.15 14.05 -6.74
C SER A 57 6.80 14.72 -6.48
N LYS A 58 5.79 14.49 -7.33
CA LYS A 58 4.43 15.05 -7.21
C LYS A 58 3.39 14.01 -6.75
N LYS A 59 3.81 12.78 -6.44
CA LYS A 59 2.92 11.67 -6.09
C LYS A 59 3.06 11.34 -4.61
N PRO A 60 2.00 10.93 -3.90
CA PRO A 60 2.11 10.56 -2.50
C PRO A 60 3.03 9.36 -2.30
N LEU A 61 3.44 9.12 -1.05
CA LEU A 61 4.08 7.90 -0.61
C LEU A 61 3.03 6.98 0.01
N LEU A 62 2.98 5.73 -0.44
CA LEU A 62 2.13 4.68 0.11
C LEU A 62 3.01 3.60 0.76
N LEU A 63 2.84 3.37 2.06
CA LEU A 63 3.28 2.13 2.70
C LEU A 63 2.22 1.05 2.44
N TRP A 64 2.64 -0.07 1.85
CA TRP A 64 1.81 -1.27 1.69
C TRP A 64 2.28 -2.38 2.63
N LEU A 65 1.33 -3.06 3.29
CA LEU A 65 1.58 -4.17 4.21
C LEU A 65 0.62 -5.33 3.89
N ASN A 66 1.13 -6.50 3.52
CA ASN A 66 0.31 -7.71 3.51
C ASN A 66 0.24 -8.29 4.93
N GLY A 67 -0.83 -9.01 5.23
CA GLY A 67 -1.07 -9.61 6.55
C GLY A 67 -0.59 -11.06 6.69
N GLY A 68 -1.44 -11.95 7.22
CA GLY A 68 -1.10 -13.32 7.62
C GLY A 68 -1.66 -13.71 9.01
N PRO A 69 -0.92 -13.54 10.12
CA PRO A 69 0.37 -12.87 10.23
C PRO A 69 1.50 -13.72 9.63
N GLY A 70 2.49 -13.07 9.02
CA GLY A 70 3.68 -13.73 8.50
C GLY A 70 3.77 -13.88 6.97
N CYS A 71 2.82 -13.35 6.18
CA CYS A 71 2.95 -13.36 4.72
C CYS A 71 3.88 -12.25 4.24
N SER A 72 4.71 -12.54 3.24
CA SER A 72 5.61 -11.54 2.66
C SER A 72 4.84 -10.53 1.81
N THR A 73 4.96 -9.26 2.20
CA THR A 73 4.50 -8.09 1.42
C THR A 73 5.15 -8.00 0.04
N ILE A 74 6.36 -8.54 -0.11
CA ILE A 74 7.07 -8.55 -1.40
C ILE A 74 6.55 -9.67 -2.28
N ALA A 75 6.50 -10.89 -1.75
CA ALA A 75 6.06 -12.06 -2.52
C ALA A 75 4.61 -11.91 -2.99
N LYS A 76 3.76 -11.23 -2.20
CA LYS A 76 2.38 -10.90 -2.54
C LYS A 76 2.28 -9.51 -3.15
N GLY A 77 2.09 -8.48 -2.34
CA GLY A 77 1.77 -7.12 -2.79
C GLY A 77 2.64 -6.61 -3.93
N ALA A 78 3.96 -6.77 -3.84
CA ALA A 78 4.89 -6.24 -4.84
C ALA A 78 4.96 -7.06 -6.14
N LEU A 79 4.85 -8.40 -6.07
CA LEU A 79 5.16 -9.30 -7.19
C LEU A 79 3.96 -10.09 -7.74
N GLN A 80 2.81 -10.04 -7.09
CA GLN A 80 1.60 -10.74 -7.52
C GLN A 80 0.38 -9.82 -7.61
N GLU A 81 0.42 -8.62 -7.01
CA GLU A 81 -0.77 -7.78 -6.87
C GLU A 81 -0.59 -6.41 -7.51
N LEU A 82 -0.07 -5.42 -6.78
CA LEU A 82 -0.14 -4.01 -7.13
C LEU A 82 1.20 -3.36 -7.44
N GLY A 83 2.30 -4.07 -7.24
CA GLY A 83 3.62 -3.59 -7.63
C GLY A 83 3.82 -3.50 -9.14
N PRO A 84 4.93 -2.88 -9.60
CA PRO A 84 5.17 -2.62 -11.02
C PRO A 84 5.42 -3.87 -11.87
N PHE A 85 5.78 -4.98 -11.22
CA PHE A 85 6.14 -6.23 -11.87
C PHE A 85 5.28 -7.36 -11.32
N LEU A 86 4.92 -8.30 -12.19
CA LEU A 86 4.32 -9.58 -11.81
C LEU A 86 5.30 -10.71 -12.16
N VAL A 87 5.45 -11.67 -11.25
CA VAL A 87 6.23 -12.89 -11.52
C VAL A 87 5.45 -13.80 -12.48
N THR A 88 6.14 -14.34 -13.48
CA THR A 88 5.55 -15.31 -14.41
C THR A 88 5.21 -16.63 -13.72
N ASN A 89 4.27 -17.40 -14.26
CA ASN A 89 3.80 -18.67 -13.65
C ASN A 89 4.91 -19.71 -13.42
N ASP A 90 5.97 -19.67 -14.23
CA ASP A 90 7.15 -20.54 -14.11
C ASP A 90 8.22 -19.98 -13.15
N GLY A 91 7.99 -18.80 -12.57
CA GLY A 91 8.88 -18.13 -11.62
C GLY A 91 10.18 -17.59 -12.23
N SER A 92 10.33 -17.66 -13.56
CA SER A 92 11.61 -17.41 -14.23
C SER A 92 11.82 -15.95 -14.65
N ASN A 93 10.74 -15.18 -14.82
CA ASN A 93 10.77 -13.84 -15.37
C ASN A 93 9.78 -12.89 -14.66
N LEU A 94 9.94 -11.60 -14.95
CA LEU A 94 9.00 -10.55 -14.55
C LEU A 94 8.33 -9.96 -15.79
N VAL A 95 7.04 -9.65 -15.65
CA VAL A 95 6.27 -8.90 -16.65
C VAL A 95 5.73 -7.62 -16.04
N PHE A 96 5.55 -6.59 -16.86
CA PHE A 96 5.02 -5.32 -16.38
C PHE A 96 3.56 -5.47 -15.94
N ASN A 97 3.20 -4.91 -14.79
CA ASN A 97 1.83 -4.86 -14.30
C ASN A 97 1.09 -3.65 -14.90
N PRO A 98 0.13 -3.84 -15.84
CA PRO A 98 -0.60 -2.72 -16.43
C PRO A 98 -1.46 -1.97 -15.40
N TYR A 99 -1.81 -2.60 -14.28
CA TYR A 99 -2.62 -2.04 -13.20
C TYR A 99 -1.80 -1.65 -11.96
N THR A 100 -0.49 -1.48 -12.11
CA THR A 100 0.38 -1.06 -11.00
C THR A 100 -0.10 0.22 -10.32
N TRP A 101 -0.07 0.23 -9.00
CA TRP A 101 -0.38 1.42 -8.19
C TRP A 101 0.73 2.48 -8.27
N SER A 102 1.90 2.12 -8.81
CA SER A 102 2.99 3.06 -9.05
C SER A 102 2.66 4.11 -10.13
N ASN A 103 1.53 3.94 -10.84
CA ASN A 103 0.97 4.96 -11.71
C ASN A 103 0.46 6.20 -10.95
N VAL A 104 0.09 6.03 -9.67
CA VAL A 104 -0.54 7.08 -8.87
C VAL A 104 0.15 7.36 -7.54
N ALA A 105 1.05 6.50 -7.05
CA ALA A 105 1.81 6.69 -5.82
C ALA A 105 3.27 6.20 -5.95
N ASN A 106 4.13 6.64 -5.04
CA ASN A 106 5.39 5.95 -4.76
C ASN A 106 5.08 4.82 -3.77
N LEU A 107 5.52 3.60 -4.06
CA LEU A 107 5.12 2.40 -3.32
C LEU A 107 6.26 1.91 -2.44
N LEU A 108 6.04 1.82 -1.14
CA LEU A 108 6.96 1.26 -0.17
C LEU A 108 6.38 -0.06 0.37
N PHE A 109 6.97 -1.17 -0.06
CA PHE A 109 6.63 -2.50 0.45
C PHE A 109 7.57 -2.84 1.60
N LEU A 110 7.00 -3.19 2.76
CA LEU A 110 7.76 -3.55 3.96
C LEU A 110 7.47 -5.00 4.35
N GLU A 111 8.51 -5.79 4.54
CA GLU A 111 8.38 -7.13 5.13
C GLU A 111 8.34 -7.02 6.66
N SER A 112 7.16 -7.23 7.23
CA SER A 112 6.88 -7.10 8.66
C SER A 112 6.02 -8.27 9.13
N PRO A 113 6.25 -8.81 10.34
CA PRO A 113 7.32 -8.48 11.28
C PRO A 113 8.70 -9.05 10.89
N VAL A 114 9.70 -8.88 11.76
CA VAL A 114 10.99 -9.60 11.61
C VAL A 114 10.76 -11.11 11.57
N GLY A 115 11.48 -11.81 10.70
CA GLY A 115 11.26 -13.22 10.37
C GLY A 115 10.39 -13.44 9.13
N VAL A 116 9.70 -12.41 8.64
CA VAL A 116 8.96 -12.47 7.37
C VAL A 116 9.88 -12.19 6.20
N GLY A 117 9.90 -13.11 5.23
CA GLY A 117 10.67 -12.95 4.00
C GLY A 117 12.16 -12.78 4.26
N PHE A 118 12.71 -11.64 3.86
CA PHE A 118 14.10 -11.27 4.07
C PHE A 118 14.35 -10.52 5.37
N SER A 119 13.32 -10.00 6.05
CA SER A 119 13.46 -9.36 7.38
C SER A 119 13.91 -10.36 8.44
N TYR A 120 14.85 -10.00 9.30
CA TYR A 120 15.47 -10.95 10.24
C TYR A 120 15.76 -10.35 11.63
N SER A 121 15.91 -11.25 12.60
CA SER A 121 16.52 -10.97 13.91
C SER A 121 17.67 -11.93 14.18
N ASN A 122 18.73 -11.44 14.82
CA ASN A 122 19.82 -12.27 15.35
C ASN A 122 19.42 -13.05 16.62
N LYS A 123 18.22 -12.82 17.17
CA LYS A 123 17.68 -13.49 18.37
C LYS A 123 16.43 -14.28 18.02
N SER A 124 16.49 -15.61 18.12
CA SER A 124 15.32 -16.48 17.87
C SER A 124 14.13 -16.16 18.80
N SER A 125 14.40 -15.69 20.03
CA SER A 125 13.36 -15.27 20.97
C SER A 125 12.49 -14.13 20.44
N ASP A 126 13.00 -13.29 19.53
CA ASP A 126 12.21 -12.24 18.90
C ASP A 126 11.16 -12.80 17.94
N LEU A 127 11.35 -14.01 17.41
CA LEU A 127 10.38 -14.67 16.53
C LEU A 127 9.27 -15.36 17.34
N GLU A 128 9.60 -15.83 18.54
CA GLU A 128 8.66 -16.51 19.44
C GLU A 128 7.78 -15.53 20.24
N ASN A 129 8.29 -14.33 20.54
CA ASN A 129 7.63 -13.35 21.41
C ASN A 129 7.06 -12.14 20.66
N GLN A 130 6.62 -12.32 19.41
CA GLN A 130 5.95 -11.26 18.64
C GLN A 130 4.55 -10.99 19.18
N ASN A 131 4.17 -9.71 19.22
CA ASN A 131 2.80 -9.26 19.45
C ASN A 131 2.55 -7.93 18.74
N ASP A 132 1.29 -7.52 18.65
CA ASP A 132 0.89 -6.34 17.89
C ASP A 132 1.61 -5.05 18.33
N GLU A 133 1.90 -4.88 19.62
CA GLU A 133 2.60 -3.71 20.16
C GLU A 133 4.07 -3.66 19.68
N ILE A 134 4.76 -4.81 19.73
CA ILE A 134 6.15 -4.93 19.25
C ILE A 134 6.21 -4.67 17.74
N ILE A 135 5.29 -5.26 16.97
CA ILE A 135 5.21 -5.10 15.52
C ILE A 135 4.98 -3.64 15.15
N ALA A 136 4.05 -2.97 15.83
CA ALA A 136 3.77 -1.55 15.62
C ALA A 136 4.99 -0.67 15.96
N LYS A 137 5.68 -0.95 17.07
CA LYS A 137 6.88 -0.20 17.49
C LYS A 137 8.05 -0.38 16.53
N ASP A 138 8.28 -1.61 16.07
CA ASP A 138 9.34 -1.91 15.09
C ASP A 138 9.01 -1.24 13.74
N THR A 139 7.76 -1.30 13.29
CA THR A 139 7.30 -0.63 12.06
C THR A 139 7.42 0.89 12.15
N TYR A 140 7.10 1.48 13.31
CA TYR A 140 7.31 2.91 13.56
C TYR A 140 8.80 3.29 13.49
N THR A 141 9.66 2.50 14.13
CA THR A 141 11.12 2.70 14.11
C THR A 141 11.68 2.57 12.68
N PHE A 142 11.20 1.58 11.94
CA PHE A 142 11.48 1.43 10.51
C PHE A 142 11.17 2.71 9.74
N LEU A 143 9.96 3.26 9.90
CA LEU A 143 9.52 4.45 9.15
C LEU A 143 10.41 5.66 9.44
N ILE A 144 10.73 5.92 10.72
CA ILE A 144 11.62 7.03 11.10
C ILE A 144 12.99 6.87 10.42
N ASN A 145 13.58 5.68 10.50
CA ASN A 145 14.89 5.42 9.93
C ASN A 145 14.87 5.43 8.39
N TRP A 146 13.78 4.96 7.78
CA TRP A 146 13.57 5.03 6.34
C TRP A 146 13.46 6.48 5.84
N PHE A 147 12.73 7.35 6.54
CA PHE A 147 12.67 8.78 6.18
C PHE A 147 14.00 9.51 6.40
N ILE A 148 14.86 9.05 7.31
CA ILE A 148 16.25 9.55 7.39
C ILE A 148 17.03 9.13 6.13
N LYS A 149 16.80 7.91 5.64
CA LYS A 149 17.45 7.36 4.45
C LYS A 149 16.97 8.01 3.13
N PHE A 150 15.68 8.34 3.05
CA PHE A 150 15.01 9.00 1.91
C PHE A 150 14.37 10.34 2.32
N PRO A 151 15.18 11.36 2.66
CA PRO A 151 14.67 12.61 3.20
C PRO A 151 13.79 13.39 2.23
N GLU A 152 13.89 13.14 0.91
CA GLU A 152 13.03 13.79 -0.09
C GLU A 152 11.56 13.41 0.02
N PHE A 153 11.22 12.31 0.69
CA PHE A 153 9.84 11.85 0.85
C PHE A 153 9.13 12.37 2.10
N LYS A 154 9.82 13.10 2.97
CA LYS A 154 9.24 13.66 4.21
C LYS A 154 8.11 14.66 3.99
N SER A 155 8.11 15.32 2.82
CA SER A 155 7.12 16.34 2.46
C SER A 155 5.95 15.80 1.65
N HIS A 156 5.99 14.53 1.26
CA HIS A 156 4.90 13.92 0.49
C HIS A 156 3.72 13.61 1.40
N GLU A 157 2.51 13.68 0.83
CA GLU A 157 1.36 13.04 1.45
C GLU A 157 1.67 11.56 1.66
N PHE A 158 1.39 11.06 2.86
CA PHE A 158 1.75 9.72 3.29
C PHE A 158 0.50 8.93 3.66
N TYR A 159 0.34 7.77 3.04
CA TYR A 159 -0.76 6.85 3.28
C TYR A 159 -0.22 5.49 3.71
N ILE A 160 -0.98 4.78 4.53
CA ILE A 160 -0.73 3.40 4.91
C ILE A 160 -1.94 2.59 4.42
N ALA A 161 -1.68 1.49 3.71
CA ALA A 161 -2.70 0.54 3.28
C ALA A 161 -2.18 -0.90 3.45
N GLY A 162 -3.09 -1.87 3.48
CA GLY A 162 -2.72 -3.27 3.62
C GLY A 162 -3.89 -4.22 3.38
N GLU A 163 -3.63 -5.52 3.56
CA GLU A 163 -4.56 -6.61 3.23
C GLU A 163 -4.46 -7.80 4.22
N SER A 164 -5.51 -8.61 4.33
CA SER A 164 -5.57 -9.93 5.00
C SER A 164 -5.60 -9.94 6.52
N TYR A 165 -4.49 -10.10 7.24
CA TYR A 165 -4.50 -9.98 8.71
C TYR A 165 -4.62 -8.51 9.16
N ALA A 166 -4.48 -7.58 8.21
CA ALA A 166 -5.04 -6.24 8.32
C ALA A 166 -6.60 -6.23 8.26
N ASP A 167 -7.22 -7.27 7.71
CA ASP A 167 -8.68 -7.45 7.50
C ASP A 167 -9.38 -8.36 8.54
N VAL A 168 -8.68 -8.92 9.54
CA VAL A 168 -9.27 -9.89 10.52
C VAL A 168 -10.50 -9.33 11.26
N ALA A 169 -10.73 -8.03 11.22
CA ALA A 169 -11.88 -7.38 11.86
C ALA A 169 -13.13 -7.15 10.95
N VAL A 170 -13.12 -7.49 9.65
CA VAL A 170 -13.95 -6.73 8.69
C VAL A 170 -14.75 -7.57 7.66
N PRO A 171 -15.65 -8.49 8.07
CA PRO A 171 -16.74 -8.88 7.18
C PRO A 171 -17.64 -7.66 6.95
N MET A 172 -18.17 -7.50 5.73
CA MET A 172 -18.98 -6.35 5.31
C MET A 172 -20.02 -5.93 6.36
N GLN A 173 -20.69 -6.91 6.98
CA GLN A 173 -21.69 -6.67 8.02
C GLN A 173 -21.10 -6.03 9.28
N SER A 174 -19.97 -6.54 9.80
CA SER A 174 -19.32 -5.97 10.99
C SER A 174 -18.72 -4.59 10.72
N THR A 175 -18.19 -4.35 9.50
CA THR A 175 -17.79 -2.99 9.07
C THR A 175 -18.98 -2.06 9.11
N ARG A 176 -20.10 -2.49 8.54
CA ARG A 176 -21.32 -1.70 8.44
C ARG A 176 -21.87 -1.40 9.84
N ASP A 177 -21.94 -2.39 10.72
CA ASP A 177 -22.41 -2.22 12.10
C ASP A 177 -21.52 -1.25 12.87
N SER A 178 -20.19 -1.35 12.68
CA SER A 178 -19.23 -0.41 13.27
C SER A 178 -19.45 1.02 12.77
N ILE A 179 -19.67 1.21 11.47
CA ILE A 179 -19.96 2.53 10.90
C ILE A 179 -21.31 3.06 11.40
N MET A 180 -22.34 2.22 11.50
CA MET A 180 -23.63 2.63 12.08
C MET A 180 -23.48 3.10 13.53
N SER A 181 -22.62 2.45 14.32
CA SER A 181 -22.34 2.85 15.70
C SER A 181 -21.67 4.23 15.83
N MET A 182 -21.01 4.71 14.76
CA MET A 182 -20.39 6.04 14.72
C MET A 182 -21.42 7.16 14.51
N ASN A 183 -22.69 6.84 14.22
CA ASN A 183 -23.79 7.79 14.03
C ASN A 183 -23.46 8.91 13.01
N LEU A 184 -22.85 8.51 11.89
CA LEU A 184 -22.46 9.41 10.79
C LEU A 184 -23.64 9.75 9.88
N THR A 185 -23.55 10.90 9.20
CA THR A 185 -24.61 11.35 8.29
C THR A 185 -24.34 10.86 6.87
N GLU A 186 -25.20 9.97 6.36
CA GLU A 186 -25.13 9.50 4.98
C GLU A 186 -25.42 10.66 3.99
N LYS A 187 -24.58 10.81 2.96
CA LYS A 187 -24.88 11.68 1.81
C LYS A 187 -25.98 11.02 0.96
N ILE A 188 -26.74 11.84 0.23
CA ILE A 188 -27.78 11.36 -0.67
C ILE A 188 -27.17 10.47 -1.76
N GLY A 189 -27.75 9.28 -1.93
CA GLY A 189 -27.45 8.34 -2.99
C GLY A 189 -28.71 7.88 -3.71
N ASP A 190 -28.51 7.08 -4.76
CA ASP A 190 -29.56 6.68 -5.69
C ASP A 190 -30.35 5.43 -5.20
N MET A 191 -30.01 4.90 -4.03
CA MET A 191 -30.57 3.71 -3.39
C MET A 191 -30.87 3.97 -1.91
N TRP A 192 -31.51 3.01 -1.24
CA TRP A 192 -31.83 3.07 0.19
C TRP A 192 -30.60 3.37 1.06
N GLY A 193 -30.69 4.36 1.96
CA GLY A 193 -29.64 4.70 2.91
C GLY A 193 -28.38 5.28 2.28
N GLY A 194 -28.52 6.27 1.38
CA GLY A 194 -27.37 6.98 0.79
C GLY A 194 -26.49 6.15 -0.15
N TRP A 195 -26.82 4.87 -0.37
CA TRP A 195 -26.06 3.99 -1.24
C TRP A 195 -26.19 4.40 -2.71
N ARG A 196 -25.10 4.26 -3.46
CA ARG A 196 -25.09 4.38 -4.92
C ARG A 196 -24.20 3.32 -5.56
N LYS A 197 -24.49 3.03 -6.82
CA LYS A 197 -23.63 2.19 -7.66
C LYS A 197 -22.40 2.99 -8.10
N TRP A 198 -21.30 2.29 -8.31
CA TRP A 198 -20.16 2.84 -9.04
C TRP A 198 -19.74 1.90 -10.17
N TYR A 199 -19.09 2.47 -11.19
CA TYR A 199 -18.85 1.79 -12.46
C TYR A 199 -17.37 1.72 -12.83
N TYR A 200 -17.00 0.65 -13.53
CA TYR A 200 -15.69 0.43 -14.14
C TYR A 200 -15.91 -0.23 -15.50
N GLU A 201 -15.35 0.36 -16.56
CA GLU A 201 -15.46 -0.15 -17.94
C GLU A 201 -16.91 -0.46 -18.37
N GLY A 202 -17.84 0.44 -18.08
CA GLY A 202 -19.24 0.31 -18.47
C GLY A 202 -20.06 -0.71 -17.67
N GLN A 203 -19.47 -1.37 -16.66
CA GLN A 203 -20.17 -2.32 -15.79
C GLN A 203 -20.25 -1.83 -14.35
N ILE A 204 -21.25 -2.33 -13.60
CA ILE A 204 -21.34 -2.12 -12.15
C ILE A 204 -20.11 -2.77 -11.51
N ALA A 205 -19.29 -1.95 -10.86
CA ALA A 205 -18.07 -2.34 -10.20
C ALA A 205 -18.25 -2.52 -8.69
N GLY A 206 -19.35 -2.02 -8.13
CA GLY A 206 -19.78 -2.27 -6.76
C GLY A 206 -20.75 -1.20 -6.26
N TRP A 207 -20.87 -1.10 -4.94
CA TRP A 207 -21.72 -0.14 -4.24
C TRP A 207 -20.90 0.66 -3.26
N MET A 208 -21.30 1.91 -3.04
CA MET A 208 -20.67 2.77 -2.06
C MET A 208 -21.70 3.64 -1.34
N VAL A 209 -21.36 4.03 -0.12
CA VAL A 209 -22.02 5.09 0.64
C VAL A 209 -20.95 6.07 1.11
N GLU A 210 -21.25 7.36 1.01
CA GLU A 210 -20.37 8.44 1.44
C GLU A 210 -21.01 9.14 2.63
N TYR A 211 -20.20 9.50 3.62
CA TYR A 211 -20.65 10.21 4.82
C TYR A 211 -20.18 11.67 4.77
N VAL A 212 -20.98 12.58 5.32
CA VAL A 212 -20.69 14.02 5.36
C VAL A 212 -19.36 14.29 6.07
N GLU A 213 -19.03 13.46 7.05
CA GLU A 213 -17.85 13.53 7.91
C GLU A 213 -16.56 13.04 7.22
N GLY A 214 -16.63 12.66 5.93
CA GLY A 214 -15.46 12.32 5.12
C GLY A 214 -15.11 10.83 5.06
N LEU A 215 -15.92 9.97 5.68
CA LEU A 215 -15.80 8.52 5.52
C LEU A 215 -16.48 8.07 4.22
N SER A 216 -15.91 7.07 3.54
CA SER A 216 -16.57 6.36 2.45
C SER A 216 -16.48 4.87 2.71
N PHE A 217 -17.60 4.16 2.57
CA PHE A 217 -17.64 2.70 2.60
C PHE A 217 -17.92 2.19 1.19
N ILE A 218 -16.99 1.42 0.63
CA ILE A 218 -16.99 1.01 -0.77
C ILE A 218 -16.85 -0.51 -0.83
N THR A 219 -17.66 -1.13 -1.67
CA THR A 219 -17.58 -2.56 -2.01
C THR A 219 -17.11 -2.73 -3.45
N ILE A 220 -16.41 -3.82 -3.73
CA ILE A 220 -15.95 -4.20 -5.07
C ILE A 220 -16.64 -5.51 -5.46
N ARG A 221 -17.48 -5.45 -6.49
CA ARG A 221 -18.19 -6.62 -7.01
C ARG A 221 -17.20 -7.61 -7.62
N GLY A 222 -17.23 -8.84 -7.12
CA GLY A 222 -16.43 -9.95 -7.63
C GLY A 222 -14.99 -9.99 -7.13
N ALA A 223 -14.60 -9.12 -6.19
CA ALA A 223 -13.34 -9.27 -5.48
C ALA A 223 -13.48 -10.33 -4.38
N GLY A 224 -12.45 -11.17 -4.23
CA GLY A 224 -12.30 -12.09 -3.11
C GLY A 224 -11.45 -11.47 -2.01
N HIS A 225 -10.68 -12.32 -1.34
CA HIS A 225 -9.81 -11.93 -0.22
C HIS A 225 -8.66 -11.02 -0.66
N MET A 226 -8.15 -11.21 -1.88
CA MET A 226 -6.97 -10.49 -2.40
C MET A 226 -7.41 -9.46 -3.43
N VAL A 227 -8.02 -8.36 -2.98
CA VAL A 227 -8.71 -7.38 -3.83
C VAL A 227 -7.87 -6.87 -5.02
N PRO A 228 -6.59 -6.48 -4.87
CA PRO A 228 -5.80 -6.01 -5.99
C PRO A 228 -5.43 -7.15 -6.97
N THR A 229 -5.43 -8.40 -6.51
CA THR A 229 -5.28 -9.59 -7.36
C THR A 229 -6.58 -9.94 -8.09
N ASP A 230 -7.70 -9.98 -7.37
CA ASP A 230 -9.00 -10.46 -7.87
C ASP A 230 -9.69 -9.43 -8.78
N ALA A 231 -9.49 -8.14 -8.51
CA ALA A 231 -10.12 -7.04 -9.23
C ALA A 231 -9.17 -5.84 -9.46
N PRO A 232 -8.02 -6.03 -10.12
CA PRO A 232 -6.91 -5.06 -10.19
C PRO A 232 -7.33 -3.67 -10.69
N GLY A 233 -8.04 -3.60 -11.81
CA GLY A 233 -8.50 -2.33 -12.38
C GLY A 233 -9.48 -1.56 -11.48
N ARG A 234 -10.37 -2.29 -10.79
CA ARG A 234 -11.34 -1.73 -9.84
C ARG A 234 -10.65 -1.23 -8.57
N ALA A 235 -9.70 -2.00 -8.04
CA ALA A 235 -8.89 -1.64 -6.89
C ALA A 235 -8.06 -0.38 -7.16
N LEU A 236 -7.35 -0.33 -8.29
CA LEU A 236 -6.58 0.84 -8.71
C LEU A 236 -7.46 2.08 -8.88
N THR A 237 -8.68 1.93 -9.42
CA THR A 237 -9.63 3.04 -9.57
C THR A 237 -9.99 3.64 -8.22
N ILE A 238 -10.33 2.80 -7.23
CA ILE A 238 -10.69 3.27 -5.89
C ILE A 238 -9.54 4.07 -5.27
N PHE A 239 -8.35 3.47 -5.27
CA PHE A 239 -7.17 4.10 -4.70
C PHE A 239 -6.80 5.41 -5.43
N SER A 240 -6.90 5.42 -6.76
CA SER A 240 -6.64 6.60 -7.58
C SER A 240 -7.59 7.76 -7.26
N GLN A 241 -8.88 7.48 -7.03
CA GLN A 241 -9.84 8.52 -6.66
C GLN A 241 -9.62 9.00 -5.23
N PHE A 242 -9.32 8.09 -4.31
CA PHE A 242 -8.99 8.43 -2.93
C PHE A 242 -7.83 9.44 -2.85
N ILE A 243 -6.71 9.15 -3.53
CA ILE A 243 -5.55 10.07 -3.57
C ILE A 243 -5.92 11.42 -4.18
N LYS A 244 -6.76 11.45 -5.21
CA LYS A 244 -7.14 12.69 -5.90
C LYS A 244 -8.18 13.50 -5.12
N GLY A 245 -8.71 13.00 -4.01
CA GLY A 245 -9.91 13.55 -3.36
C GLY A 245 -11.14 13.51 -4.26
N GLY A 246 -11.16 12.59 -5.23
CA GLY A 246 -12.23 12.44 -6.22
C GLY A 246 -13.30 11.45 -5.79
N THR A 247 -14.36 11.33 -6.60
CA THR A 247 -15.46 10.39 -6.38
C THR A 247 -15.42 9.25 -7.41
N LEU A 248 -15.93 8.06 -7.04
CA LEU A 248 -15.99 6.94 -7.97
C LEU A 248 -17.02 7.19 -9.08
N PRO A 249 -16.76 6.71 -10.32
CA PRO A 249 -17.64 6.91 -11.47
C PRO A 249 -19.10 6.52 -11.20
N ASN A 250 -20.05 7.37 -11.57
CA ASN A 250 -21.48 7.16 -11.35
C ASN A 250 -22.27 6.77 -12.61
N SER A 251 -21.60 6.59 -13.76
CA SER A 251 -22.24 6.27 -15.03
C SER A 251 -21.40 5.29 -15.86
N THR A 252 -22.06 4.60 -16.79
CA THR A 252 -21.41 3.68 -17.73
C THR A 252 -20.54 4.38 -18.78
N ASN A 253 -20.69 5.69 -18.96
CA ASN A 253 -19.98 6.47 -19.99
C ASN A 253 -18.69 7.12 -19.48
N THR A 254 -18.40 6.99 -18.18
CA THR A 254 -17.21 7.58 -17.58
C THR A 254 -15.97 6.75 -17.95
N LYS A 255 -15.14 7.27 -18.85
CA LYS A 255 -13.79 6.72 -19.09
C LYS A 255 -12.86 7.15 -17.95
N ILE A 256 -12.11 6.19 -17.42
CA ILE A 256 -11.18 6.35 -16.29
C ILE A 256 -9.76 6.48 -16.82
#